data_AF-A0A260QHI8-F1
#
_entry.id   AF-A0A260QHI8-F1
#
_cell.length_a   1.000
_cell.length_b   1.000
_cell.length_c   1.000
_cell.angle_alpha   90.00
_cell.angle_beta   90.00
_cell.angle_gamma   90.00
#
_symmetry.space_group_name_H-M   'P 1'
#
loop_
_entity.id
_entity.type
_entity.pdbx_description
1 polymer ?
#
loop_
_entity_poly.entity_id
_entity_poly.type
_entity_poly.pdbx_seq_one_letter_code
_entity_poly.pdbx_strand_id
1 'polypeptide(L)'
;MTVPSSVTRLEAAINSHNAEDIAACFSIDYVSEVPQHPMRNFVGRETVERNWTGILAHTPDLHARVLRTAIGGFEVWSEWEMEGSTADRSPTVIAGPVIWRTDTDGLVSWARFYLDPVTSDPTGLP
;
A
#
# COMPACT_ATOMS: atom_id res chain seq x y z
N MET A 1 13.69 0.59 -16.94
CA MET A 1 13.14 1.86 -16.43
C MET A 1 13.57 1.99 -14.97
N THR A 2 13.92 3.19 -14.52
CA THR A 2 14.23 3.46 -13.12
C THR A 2 12.93 3.37 -12.30
N VAL A 3 12.97 2.71 -11.14
CA VAL A 3 11.83 2.67 -10.22
C VAL A 3 11.51 4.10 -9.76
N PRO A 4 10.25 4.55 -9.78
CA PRO A 4 9.88 5.89 -9.34
C PRO A 4 10.25 6.10 -7.86
N SER A 5 10.80 7.27 -7.53
CA SER A 5 11.29 7.55 -6.17
C SER A 5 10.19 7.45 -5.11
N SER A 6 8.95 7.79 -5.44
CA SER A 6 7.80 7.65 -4.54
C SER A 6 7.50 6.19 -4.18
N VAL A 7 7.70 5.26 -5.11
CA VAL A 7 7.54 3.81 -4.90
C VAL A 7 8.58 3.30 -3.92
N THR A 8 9.85 3.55 -4.19
CA THR A 8 10.95 3.12 -3.31
C THR A 8 10.86 3.77 -1.94
N ARG A 9 10.39 5.04 -1.86
CA ARG A 9 10.19 5.72 -0.58
C ARG A 9 9.08 5.09 0.24
N LEU A 10 7.93 4.77 -0.35
CA LEU A 10 6.84 4.12 0.37
C LEU A 10 7.23 2.70 0.80
N GLU A 11 7.90 1.93 -0.07
CA GLU A 11 8.41 0.60 0.26
C GLU A 11 9.34 0.64 1.48
N ALA A 12 10.30 1.55 1.49
CA ALA A 12 11.21 1.74 2.62
C ALA A 12 10.48 2.18 3.90
N ALA A 13 9.47 3.06 3.79
CA ALA A 13 8.68 3.51 4.93
C ALA A 13 7.82 2.39 5.52
N ILE A 14 7.21 1.54 4.69
CA ILE A 14 6.46 0.37 5.18
C ILE A 14 7.41 -0.55 5.95
N ASN A 15 8.59 -0.81 5.40
CA ASN A 15 9.60 -1.67 6.02
C ASN A 15 10.29 -1.03 7.24
N SER A 16 10.09 0.27 7.52
CA SER A 16 10.53 0.88 8.79
C SER A 16 9.57 0.59 9.96
N HIS A 17 8.39 0.02 9.66
CA HIS A 17 7.36 -0.31 10.65
C HIS A 17 6.92 0.90 11.51
N ASN A 18 6.95 2.10 10.91
CA ASN A 18 6.53 3.33 11.56
C ASN A 18 5.39 3.98 10.78
N ALA A 19 4.20 4.06 11.40
CA ALA A 19 3.01 4.61 10.76
C ALA A 19 3.14 6.09 10.37
N GLU A 20 3.91 6.89 11.12
CA GLU A 20 4.17 8.30 10.83
C GLU A 20 5.06 8.43 9.58
N ASP A 21 6.12 7.62 9.47
CA ASP A 21 7.00 7.59 8.30
C ASP A 21 6.22 7.18 7.03
N ILE A 22 5.32 6.20 7.17
CA ILE A 22 4.45 5.77 6.08
C ILE A 22 3.49 6.90 5.70
N ALA A 23 2.83 7.53 6.67
CA ALA A 23 1.90 8.62 6.42
C ALA A 23 2.61 9.83 5.77
N ALA A 24 3.86 10.10 6.14
CA ALA A 24 4.68 11.14 5.53
C ALA A 24 4.94 10.94 4.03
N CYS A 25 4.65 9.76 3.46
CA CYS A 25 4.68 9.49 2.02
C CYS A 25 3.50 10.06 1.24
N PHE A 26 2.44 10.53 1.92
CA PHE A 26 1.20 10.97 1.32
C PHE A 26 0.97 12.47 1.51
N SER A 27 0.28 13.10 0.56
CA SER A 27 -0.12 14.52 0.66
C SER A 27 -1.17 14.69 1.76
N ILE A 28 -1.30 15.91 2.31
CA ILE A 28 -2.25 16.20 3.39
C ILE A 28 -3.70 15.87 2.99
N ASP A 29 -4.03 16.10 1.72
CA ASP A 29 -5.34 15.92 1.09
C ASP A 29 -5.45 14.62 0.28
N TYR A 30 -4.55 13.66 0.54
CA TYR A 30 -4.47 12.40 -0.17
C TYR A 30 -5.83 11.70 -0.32
N VAL A 31 -6.11 11.17 -1.52
CA VAL A 31 -7.35 10.44 -1.82
C VAL A 31 -7.06 8.95 -2.04
N SER A 32 -7.73 8.09 -1.27
CA SER A 32 -7.68 6.64 -1.39
C SER A 32 -8.95 6.09 -2.03
N GLU A 33 -8.78 5.30 -3.09
CA GLU A 33 -9.85 4.55 -3.75
C GLU A 33 -9.61 3.05 -3.66
N VAL A 34 -10.65 2.31 -3.29
CA VAL A 34 -10.67 0.84 -3.24
C VAL A 34 -11.85 0.37 -4.08
N PRO A 35 -11.68 0.17 -5.40
CA PRO A 35 -12.79 -0.10 -6.31
C PRO A 35 -13.60 -1.35 -5.96
N GLN A 36 -12.96 -2.41 -5.46
CA GLN A 36 -13.66 -3.61 -5.00
C GLN A 36 -14.51 -3.36 -3.74
N HIS A 37 -14.16 -2.35 -2.94
CA HIS A 37 -14.82 -2.02 -1.69
C HIS A 37 -14.97 -0.50 -1.52
N PRO A 38 -15.84 0.17 -2.28
CA PRO A 38 -15.91 1.64 -2.30
C PRO A 38 -16.18 2.29 -0.93
N MET A 39 -16.78 1.55 0.00
CA MET A 39 -16.99 2.00 1.39
C MET A 39 -15.71 2.10 2.22
N ARG A 40 -14.59 1.57 1.70
CA ARG A 40 -13.25 1.75 2.27
C ARG A 40 -12.51 2.96 1.70
N ASN A 41 -13.10 3.70 0.77
CA ASN A 41 -12.53 4.95 0.27
C ASN A 41 -12.41 5.96 1.40
N PHE A 42 -11.36 6.78 1.38
CA PHE A 42 -11.17 7.84 2.35
C PHE A 42 -10.30 8.98 1.80
N VAL A 43 -10.29 10.10 2.51
CA VAL A 43 -9.44 11.26 2.23
C VAL A 43 -8.62 11.61 3.47
N GLY A 44 -7.39 12.05 3.25
CA GLY A 44 -6.53 12.67 4.23
C GLY A 44 -5.42 11.76 4.77
N ARG A 45 -4.23 12.34 4.93
CA ARG A 45 -3.04 11.68 5.50
C ARG A 45 -3.26 11.16 6.92
N GLU A 46 -4.02 11.86 7.74
CA GLU A 46 -4.33 11.42 9.12
C GLU A 46 -5.01 10.05 9.13
N THR A 47 -5.87 9.78 8.14
CA THR A 47 -6.51 8.47 8.00
C THR A 47 -5.50 7.39 7.57
N VAL A 48 -4.49 7.75 6.77
CA VAL A 48 -3.39 6.84 6.41
C VAL A 48 -2.64 6.40 7.67
N GLU A 49 -2.21 7.35 8.51
CA GLU A 49 -1.49 7.07 9.75
C GLU A 49 -2.30 6.16 10.69
N ARG A 50 -3.58 6.49 10.90
CA ARG A 50 -4.49 5.68 11.72
C ARG A 50 -4.65 4.25 11.18
N ASN A 51 -4.81 4.09 9.88
CA ASN A 51 -4.96 2.77 9.25
C ASN A 51 -3.68 1.95 9.38
N TRP A 52 -2.53 2.55 9.10
CA TRP A 52 -1.22 1.87 9.21
C TRP A 52 -0.87 1.53 10.66
N THR A 53 -1.27 2.36 11.63
CA THR A 53 -1.15 2.03 13.05
C THR A 53 -1.89 0.73 13.37
N GLY A 54 -3.12 0.57 12.87
CA GLY A 54 -3.90 -0.66 13.03
C GLY A 54 -3.28 -1.86 12.32
N ILE A 55 -2.80 -1.68 11.09
CA ILE A 55 -2.15 -2.74 10.30
C ILE A 55 -0.88 -3.24 11.03
N LEU A 56 0.01 -2.34 11.43
CA LEU A 56 1.27 -2.69 12.09
C LEU A 56 1.05 -3.29 13.49
N ALA A 57 -0.01 -2.89 14.19
CA ALA A 57 -0.39 -3.55 15.45
C ALA A 57 -0.85 -5.00 15.24
N HIS A 58 -1.44 -5.31 14.09
CA HIS A 58 -1.92 -6.66 13.75
C HIS A 58 -0.85 -7.53 13.09
N THR A 59 0.04 -6.92 12.31
CA THR A 59 1.13 -7.56 11.54
C THR A 59 2.43 -6.78 11.76
N PRO A 60 3.10 -6.98 12.92
CA PRO A 60 4.25 -6.16 13.33
C PRO A 60 5.55 -6.50 12.59
N ASP A 61 5.59 -7.63 11.89
CA ASP A 61 6.70 -8.10 11.05
C ASP A 61 6.42 -7.91 9.54
N LEU A 62 5.50 -7.01 9.20
CA LEU A 62 5.10 -6.76 7.82
C LEU A 62 6.28 -6.30 6.96
N HIS A 63 6.56 -7.06 5.91
CA HIS A 63 7.58 -6.73 4.92
C HIS A 63 6.94 -6.54 3.54
N ALA A 64 7.15 -5.36 2.95
CA ALA A 64 6.67 -5.00 1.63
C ALA A 64 7.77 -5.12 0.57
N ARG A 65 7.37 -5.57 -0.62
CA ARG A 65 8.21 -5.69 -1.80
C ARG A 65 7.48 -5.21 -3.04
N VAL A 66 8.15 -4.37 -3.81
CA VAL A 66 7.67 -3.93 -5.13
C VAL A 66 8.19 -4.89 -6.19
N LEU A 67 7.28 -5.54 -6.90
CA LEU A 67 7.60 -6.56 -7.91
C LEU A 67 7.91 -5.93 -9.26
N ARG A 68 7.03 -5.02 -9.70
CA ARG A 68 7.06 -4.41 -11.03
C ARG A 68 6.57 -2.97 -10.96
N THR A 69 7.08 -2.12 -11.85
CA THR A 69 6.62 -0.75 -12.01
C THR A 69 6.52 -0.34 -13.48
N ALA A 70 5.62 0.59 -13.77
CA ALA A 70 5.51 1.27 -15.06
C ALA A 70 5.01 2.71 -14.88
N ILE A 71 5.26 3.56 -15.88
CA ILE A 71 4.72 4.92 -15.94
C ILE A 71 3.73 5.02 -17.09
N GLY A 72 2.53 5.51 -16.81
CA GLY A 72 1.47 5.79 -17.78
C GLY A 72 1.04 7.25 -17.68
N GLY A 73 1.65 8.13 -18.48
CA GLY A 73 1.41 9.57 -18.39
C GLY A 73 1.83 10.11 -17.01
N PHE A 74 0.88 10.59 -16.22
CA PHE A 74 1.10 11.11 -14.87
C PHE A 74 0.92 10.05 -13.77
N GLU A 75 0.56 8.82 -14.15
CA GLU A 75 0.32 7.74 -13.20
C GLU A 75 1.52 6.81 -13.11
N VAL A 76 1.80 6.38 -11.90
CA VAL A 76 2.72 5.27 -11.61
C VAL A 76 1.88 4.04 -11.36
N TRP A 77 2.23 2.97 -12.05
CA TRP A 77 1.68 1.63 -11.84
C TRP A 77 2.73 0.82 -11.07
N SER A 78 2.30 0.15 -10.02
CA SER A 78 3.17 -0.65 -9.17
C SER A 78 2.47 -1.94 -8.77
N GLU A 79 3.19 -3.06 -8.80
CA GLU A 79 2.73 -4.35 -8.29
C GLU A 79 3.45 -4.62 -6.97
N TRP A 80 2.68 -4.95 -5.93
CA TRP A 80 3.17 -5.12 -4.58
C TRP A 80 2.90 -6.53 -4.08
N GLU A 81 3.78 -7.00 -3.22
CA GLU A 81 3.58 -8.13 -2.32
C GLU A 81 3.95 -7.66 -0.91
N MET A 82 3.10 -7.92 0.06
CA MET A 82 3.34 -7.62 1.46
C MET A 82 3.09 -8.90 2.27
N GLU A 83 4.11 -9.34 2.99
CA GLU A 83 4.08 -10.57 3.78
C GLU A 83 4.28 -10.26 5.27
N GLY A 84 3.75 -11.10 6.14
CA GLY A 84 3.98 -11.01 7.57
C GLY A 84 3.21 -12.08 8.32
N SER A 85 3.12 -11.92 9.63
CA SER A 85 2.40 -12.82 10.53
C SER A 85 1.30 -12.05 11.26
N THR A 86 0.09 -12.57 11.26
CA THR A 86 -1.00 -12.05 12.10
C THR A 86 -0.69 -12.24 13.58
N ALA A 87 -1.46 -11.60 14.47
CA ALA A 87 -1.25 -11.68 15.93
C ALA A 87 -1.27 -13.12 16.50
N ASP A 88 -1.95 -14.05 15.84
CA ASP A 88 -1.99 -15.48 16.17
C ASP A 88 -0.84 -16.30 15.52
N ARG A 89 0.10 -15.62 14.85
CA ARG A 89 1.25 -16.16 14.10
C ARG A 89 0.91 -16.92 12.82
N SER A 90 -0.29 -16.73 12.28
CA SER A 90 -0.62 -17.26 10.96
C SER A 90 0.08 -16.43 9.86
N PRO A 91 0.76 -17.05 8.88
CA PRO A 91 1.31 -16.31 7.75
C PRO A 91 0.20 -15.64 6.95
N THR A 92 0.43 -14.39 6.57
CA THR A 92 -0.46 -13.64 5.68
C THR A 92 0.34 -13.01 4.55
N VAL A 93 -0.23 -13.04 3.36
CA VAL A 93 0.32 -12.35 2.19
C VAL A 93 -0.81 -11.56 1.55
N ILE A 94 -0.54 -10.31 1.23
CA ILE A 94 -1.40 -9.45 0.44
C ILE A 94 -0.64 -9.07 -0.82
N ALA A 95 -1.26 -9.22 -1.98
CA ALA A 95 -0.62 -8.89 -3.25
C ALA A 95 -1.58 -8.20 -4.20
N GLY A 96 -1.03 -7.47 -5.16
CA GLY A 96 -1.81 -6.84 -6.23
C GLY A 96 -1.26 -5.49 -6.69
N PRO A 97 -1.91 -4.90 -7.70
CA PRO A 97 -1.48 -3.61 -8.22
C PRO A 97 -2.02 -2.44 -7.38
N VAL A 98 -1.20 -1.39 -7.34
CA VAL A 98 -1.58 -0.05 -6.87
C VAL A 98 -1.21 0.95 -7.96
N ILE A 99 -2.18 1.79 -8.30
CA ILE A 99 -2.02 2.88 -9.28
C ILE A 99 -2.06 4.17 -8.50
N TRP A 100 -1.09 5.05 -8.69
CA TRP A 100 -1.10 6.31 -7.96
C TRP A 100 -0.53 7.48 -8.76
N ARG A 101 -0.79 8.67 -8.24
CA ARG A 101 -0.24 9.94 -8.71
C ARG A 101 0.49 10.61 -7.56
N THR A 102 1.50 11.40 -7.91
CA THR A 102 2.21 12.24 -6.95
C THR A 102 1.89 13.71 -7.17
N ASP A 103 1.97 14.51 -6.12
CA ASP A 103 2.01 15.97 -6.21
C ASP A 103 3.38 16.48 -6.67
N THR A 104 3.56 17.80 -6.68
CA THR A 104 4.80 18.48 -7.09
C THR A 104 5.97 18.23 -6.14
N ASP A 105 5.70 17.85 -4.89
CA ASP A 105 6.70 17.53 -3.88
C ASP A 105 7.05 16.03 -3.89
N GLY A 106 6.44 15.26 -4.79
CA GLY A 106 6.63 13.83 -4.93
C GLY A 106 5.89 13.00 -3.86
N LEU A 107 4.94 13.58 -3.14
CA LEU A 107 4.08 12.86 -2.20
C LEU A 107 2.95 12.18 -2.96
N VAL A 108 2.50 11.02 -2.49
CA VAL A 108 1.34 10.34 -3.07
C VAL A 108 0.08 11.15 -2.76
N SER A 109 -0.56 11.70 -3.80
CA SER A 109 -1.74 12.57 -3.66
C SER A 109 -3.05 11.85 -3.97
N TRP A 110 -2.98 10.76 -4.71
CA TRP A 110 -4.11 9.90 -4.99
C TRP A 110 -3.61 8.48 -5.27
N ALA A 111 -4.31 7.47 -4.77
CA ALA A 111 -4.03 6.09 -5.12
C ALA A 111 -5.30 5.25 -5.21
N ARG A 112 -5.23 4.23 -6.06
CA ARG A 112 -6.23 3.20 -6.24
C ARG A 112 -5.63 1.84 -5.93
N PHE A 113 -6.23 1.15 -4.96
CA PHE A 113 -5.75 -0.14 -4.46
C PHE A 113 -6.56 -1.29 -5.02
N TYR A 114 -5.84 -2.30 -5.48
CA TYR A 114 -6.39 -3.62 -5.85
C TYR A 114 -5.68 -4.75 -5.08
N LEU A 115 -5.04 -4.41 -3.95
CA LEU A 115 -4.43 -5.36 -3.03
C LEU A 115 -5.52 -6.23 -2.38
N ASP A 116 -5.29 -7.54 -2.36
CA ASP A 116 -6.17 -8.50 -1.69
C ASP A 116 -5.34 -9.63 -1.06
N PRO A 117 -5.82 -10.30 0.00
CA PRO A 117 -5.13 -11.45 0.57
C PRO A 117 -4.93 -12.56 -0.48
N VAL A 118 -3.74 -13.12 -0.53
CA VAL A 118 -3.44 -14.30 -1.33
C VAL A 118 -4.07 -15.50 -0.63
N THR A 119 -5.14 -16.04 -1.21
CA THR A 119 -5.79 -17.24 -0.71
C THR A 119 -5.07 -18.48 -1.25
N SER A 120 -4.72 -19.38 -0.34
CA SER A 120 -4.15 -20.69 -0.66
C SER A 120 -5.23 -21.78 -0.69
N ASP A 121 -6.41 -21.47 -1.24
CA ASP A 121 -7.42 -22.49 -1.47
C ASP A 121 -7.12 -23.22 -2.81
N PRO A 122 -6.78 -24.52 -2.80
CA PRO A 122 -6.51 -25.27 -4.02
C PRO A 122 -7.73 -25.43 -4.93
N THR A 123 -8.94 -25.07 -4.48
CA THR A 123 -10.17 -25.17 -5.27
C THR A 123 -10.53 -23.89 -6.04
N GLY A 124 -9.93 -22.74 -5.72
CA GLY A 124 -10.00 -21.50 -6.51
C GLY A 124 -11.40 -20.96 -6.79
N LEU A 125 -12.42 -21.34 -6.00
CA LEU A 125 -13.76 -20.78 -6.10
C LEU A 125 -13.93 -19.64 -5.07
N PRO A 126 -14.53 -18.51 -5.46
CA PRO A 126 -14.89 -17.44 -4.53
C PRO A 126 -15.93 -17.89 -3.49
#